data_AF-A0A943GIV0-F1
#
_entry.id   AF-A0A943GIV0-F1
#
_cell.length_a   1.000
_cell.length_b   1.000
_cell.length_c   1.000
_cell.angle_alpha   90.00
_cell.angle_beta   90.00
_cell.angle_gamma   90.00
#
_symmetry.space_group_name_H-M   'P 1'
#
loop_
_entity.id
_entity.type
_entity.pdbx_description
1 polymer ?
#
loop_
_entity_poly.entity_id
_entity_poly.type
_entity_poly.pdbx_seq_one_letter_code
_entity_poly.pdbx_strand_id
1 'polypeptide(L)'
;MIAIGEKYDELEFIKFGEMLLLNPDEKLEQAHFFIKEKNVKIKELSNNKFIHFEVRYFTIGRVTAYLLLIIFDDNYESIYGQWINICNPIDRRNFFELNFRDYIYFVLLSESNMVKHIESFQNPFKSNIKEIFRKIDKDEFWSQKEFEMAVSSFNGYESKREFYEKLLET
;
A
#
# COMPACT_ATOMS: atom_id res chain seq x y z
N MET A 1 -18.07 8.49 -6.24
CA MET A 1 -17.56 9.11 -5.00
C MET A 1 -17.81 8.14 -3.85
N ILE A 2 -16.75 7.68 -3.19
CA ILE A 2 -16.84 6.75 -2.06
C ILE A 2 -17.50 7.43 -0.86
N ALA A 3 -18.47 6.76 -0.23
CA ALA A 3 -19.19 7.31 0.93
C ALA A 3 -18.92 6.52 2.22
N ILE A 4 -18.90 7.24 3.35
CA ILE A 4 -18.91 6.61 4.67
C ILE A 4 -20.20 5.78 4.81
N GLY A 5 -20.07 4.54 5.27
CA GLY A 5 -21.18 3.61 5.40
C GLY A 5 -21.49 2.81 4.13
N GLU A 6 -20.73 2.99 3.04
CA GLU A 6 -20.78 2.12 1.87
C GLU A 6 -20.05 0.80 2.14
N LYS A 7 -20.48 -0.30 1.49
CA LYS A 7 -19.89 -1.63 1.62
C LYS A 7 -19.25 -2.04 0.30
N TYR A 8 -18.01 -2.52 0.37
CA TYR A 8 -17.28 -3.05 -0.80
C TYR A 8 -17.02 -4.54 -0.64
N ASP A 9 -17.96 -5.36 -1.11
CA ASP A 9 -17.87 -6.83 -1.03
C ASP A 9 -16.75 -7.39 -1.91
N GLU A 10 -16.39 -6.68 -2.98
CA GLU A 10 -15.25 -7.02 -3.82
C GLU A 10 -13.91 -6.96 -3.08
N LEU A 11 -13.83 -6.27 -1.94
CA LEU A 11 -12.62 -6.13 -1.11
C LEU A 11 -12.56 -7.16 0.04
N GLU A 12 -13.42 -8.19 0.04
CA GLU A 12 -13.42 -9.26 1.05
C GLU A 12 -12.07 -9.98 1.20
N PHE A 13 -11.27 -10.01 0.13
CA PHE A 13 -9.96 -10.66 0.12
C PHE A 13 -8.89 -9.92 0.92
N ILE A 14 -9.07 -8.62 1.23
CA ILE A 14 -8.15 -7.87 2.07
C ILE A 14 -8.28 -8.39 3.51
N LYS A 15 -7.15 -8.77 4.13
CA LYS A 15 -7.12 -9.24 5.52
C LYS A 15 -6.89 -8.08 6.50
N PHE A 16 -7.08 -8.36 7.78
CA PHE A 16 -6.78 -7.40 8.84
C PHE A 16 -5.32 -6.98 8.85
N GLY A 17 -5.09 -5.67 9.01
CA GLY A 17 -3.76 -5.08 8.99
C GLY A 17 -3.15 -5.03 7.60
N GLU A 18 -3.90 -5.36 6.55
CA GLU A 18 -3.44 -5.26 5.17
C GLU A 18 -3.95 -3.99 4.50
N MET A 19 -3.17 -3.59 3.50
CA MET A 19 -3.44 -2.46 2.65
C MET A 19 -3.45 -2.90 1.19
N LEU A 20 -4.33 -2.28 0.41
CA LEU A 20 -4.42 -2.47 -1.02
C LEU A 20 -4.42 -1.11 -1.74
N LEU A 21 -3.49 -0.96 -2.67
CA LEU A 21 -3.43 0.09 -3.66
C LEU A 21 -4.26 -0.28 -4.88
N LEU A 22 -5.27 0.53 -5.18
CA LEU A 22 -6.09 0.44 -6.37
C LEU A 22 -6.00 1.75 -7.17
N ASN A 23 -6.18 1.65 -8.49
CA ASN A 23 -6.35 2.84 -9.31
C ASN A 23 -7.82 3.30 -9.23
N PRO A 24 -8.09 4.58 -8.91
CA PRO A 24 -9.44 5.13 -8.83
C PRO A 24 -10.28 5.03 -10.13
N ASP A 25 -9.68 4.73 -11.28
CA ASP A 25 -10.42 4.47 -12.53
C ASP A 25 -11.12 3.09 -12.55
N GLU A 26 -10.79 2.20 -11.60
CA GLU A 26 -11.45 0.89 -11.42
C GLU A 26 -12.66 1.02 -10.49
N LYS A 27 -13.80 1.54 -10.98
CA LYS A 27 -15.12 1.61 -10.30
C LYS A 27 -15.19 2.36 -8.95
N LEU A 28 -14.08 2.56 -8.25
CA LEU A 28 -13.93 3.08 -6.90
C LEU A 28 -13.46 4.53 -6.99
N GLU A 29 -14.32 5.37 -7.57
CA GLU A 29 -14.02 6.76 -7.87
C GLU A 29 -13.43 7.48 -6.64
N GLN A 30 -12.12 7.73 -6.72
CA GLN A 30 -11.23 8.54 -5.86
C GLN A 30 -10.35 7.81 -4.83
N ALA A 31 -10.65 6.57 -4.39
CA ALA A 31 -9.74 5.89 -3.45
C ALA A 31 -8.47 5.38 -4.13
N HIS A 32 -7.36 5.52 -3.41
CA HIS A 32 -6.09 4.96 -3.82
C HIS A 32 -5.70 3.81 -2.90
N PHE A 33 -5.83 4.00 -1.58
CA PHE A 33 -5.46 3.00 -0.60
C PHE A 33 -6.67 2.56 0.22
N PHE A 34 -6.90 1.26 0.29
CA PHE A 34 -7.84 0.65 1.21
C PHE A 34 -7.07 -0.06 2.32
N ILE A 35 -7.38 0.26 3.57
CA ILE A 35 -6.76 -0.35 4.75
C ILE A 35 -7.87 -1.00 5.57
N LYS A 36 -7.74 -2.29 5.86
CA LYS A 36 -8.75 -3.02 6.63
C LYS A 36 -8.31 -3.20 8.07
N GLU A 37 -9.12 -2.67 8.98
CA GLU A 37 -8.77 -2.62 10.40
C GLU A 37 -9.95 -2.83 11.35
N LYS A 38 -9.61 -3.05 12.62
CA LYS A 38 -10.59 -3.07 13.71
C LYS A 38 -11.13 -1.67 13.97
N ASN A 39 -12.40 -1.56 14.34
CA ASN A 39 -13.05 -0.26 14.60
C ASN A 39 -12.29 0.62 15.62
N VAL A 40 -11.68 0.01 16.64
CA VAL A 40 -10.86 0.74 17.62
C VAL A 40 -9.65 1.38 16.93
N LYS A 41 -8.93 0.60 16.11
CA LYS A 41 -7.76 1.09 15.38
C LYS A 41 -8.13 2.12 14.31
N ILE A 42 -9.25 1.93 13.62
CA ILE A 42 -9.80 2.93 12.68
C ILE A 42 -10.01 4.27 13.39
N LYS A 43 -10.56 4.27 14.61
CA LYS A 43 -10.76 5.50 15.38
C LYS A 43 -9.43 6.17 15.72
N GLU A 44 -8.40 5.39 16.07
CA GLU A 44 -7.05 5.93 16.30
C GLU A 44 -6.48 6.55 15.02
N LEU A 45 -6.48 5.80 13.91
CA LEU A 45 -5.97 6.25 12.61
C LEU A 45 -6.66 7.52 12.11
N SER A 46 -8.00 7.59 12.24
CA SER A 46 -8.79 8.77 11.81
C SER A 46 -8.48 10.06 12.58
N ASN A 47 -7.79 9.96 13.71
CA ASN A 47 -7.36 11.10 14.51
C ASN A 47 -5.86 11.38 14.40
N ASN A 48 -5.11 10.46 13.80
CA ASN A 48 -3.68 10.61 13.58
C ASN A 48 -3.42 11.41 12.32
N LYS A 49 -2.28 12.10 12.28
CA LYS A 49 -1.81 12.72 11.04
C LYS A 49 -1.02 11.68 10.28
N PHE A 50 -1.34 11.46 9.00
CA PHE A 50 -0.40 10.79 8.11
C PHE A 50 0.95 11.51 8.17
N ILE A 51 2.02 10.74 8.42
CA ILE A 51 3.35 11.31 8.60
C ILE A 51 4.10 11.26 7.29
N HIS A 52 4.33 10.06 6.76
CA HIS A 52 4.98 9.89 5.47
C HIS A 52 4.78 8.48 4.89
N PHE A 53 5.25 8.30 3.66
CA PHE A 53 5.35 6.99 3.01
C PHE A 53 6.82 6.68 2.71
N GLU A 54 7.12 5.42 2.45
CA GLU A 54 8.43 4.98 2.00
C GLU A 54 8.28 3.94 0.89
N VAL A 55 9.21 3.94 -0.06
CA VAL A 55 9.30 2.85 -1.04
C VAL A 55 10.70 2.27 -0.98
N ARG A 56 10.78 1.00 -0.63
CA ARG A 56 12.01 0.21 -0.67
C ARG A 56 11.97 -0.73 -1.87
N TYR A 57 13.13 -1.05 -2.42
CA TYR A 57 13.24 -2.10 -3.44
C TYR A 57 14.29 -3.11 -3.00
N PHE A 58 14.03 -4.37 -3.36
CA PHE A 58 14.85 -5.52 -2.99
C PHE A 58 15.13 -6.32 -4.25
N THR A 59 16.38 -6.69 -4.46
CA THR A 59 16.76 -7.63 -5.51
C THR A 59 16.96 -9.00 -4.89
N ILE A 60 16.11 -9.97 -5.28
CA ILE A 60 16.08 -11.33 -4.72
C ILE A 60 16.26 -12.30 -5.89
N GLY A 61 17.50 -12.79 -6.04
CA GLY A 61 17.89 -13.48 -7.26
C GLY A 61 17.73 -12.55 -8.46
N ARG A 62 16.87 -12.94 -9.42
CA ARG A 62 16.55 -12.14 -10.62
C ARG A 62 15.33 -11.23 -10.48
N VAL A 63 14.61 -11.31 -9.35
CA VAL A 63 13.36 -10.57 -9.12
C VAL A 63 13.67 -9.27 -8.40
N THR A 64 13.19 -8.14 -8.92
CA THR A 64 13.16 -6.87 -8.18
C THR A 64 11.77 -6.66 -7.58
N ALA A 65 11.67 -6.73 -6.26
CA ALA A 65 10.42 -6.51 -5.53
C ALA A 65 10.42 -5.11 -4.91
N TYR A 66 9.32 -4.37 -5.11
CA TYR A 66 9.11 -3.06 -4.50
C TYR A 66 8.17 -3.20 -3.31
N LEU A 67 8.49 -2.57 -2.20
CA LEU A 67 7.66 -2.49 -1.00
C LEU A 67 7.26 -1.04 -0.78
N LEU A 68 5.97 -0.75 -0.89
CA LEU A 68 5.39 0.53 -0.54
C LEU A 68 4.92 0.47 0.91
N LEU A 69 5.35 1.42 1.73
CA LEU A 69 5.02 1.59 3.14
C LEU A 69 4.31 2.91 3.39
N ILE A 70 3.34 2.92 4.29
CA ILE A 70 2.52 4.08 4.67
C ILE A 70 2.48 4.12 6.20
N ILE A 71 2.90 5.25 6.76
CA ILE A 71 3.18 5.40 8.19
C ILE A 71 2.28 6.49 8.76
N PHE A 72 1.42 6.11 9.72
CA PHE A 72 0.41 6.99 10.32
C PHE A 72 0.78 7.52 11.71
N ASP A 73 1.84 7.00 12.35
CA ASP A 73 2.29 7.51 13.65
C ASP A 73 3.82 7.48 13.80
N ASP A 74 4.36 8.35 14.67
CA ASP A 74 5.81 8.55 14.84
C ASP A 74 6.45 7.39 15.62
N ASN A 75 5.62 6.54 16.24
CA ASN A 75 6.05 5.38 17.02
C ASN A 75 6.07 4.10 16.19
N TYR A 76 5.80 4.19 14.88
CA TYR A 76 5.79 3.06 13.96
C TYR A 76 4.74 1.97 14.32
N GLU A 77 3.76 2.29 15.15
CA GLU A 77 2.73 1.32 15.56
C GLU A 77 1.66 1.09 14.50
N SER A 78 1.55 2.02 13.55
CA SER A 78 0.58 2.02 12.47
C SER A 78 1.28 2.17 11.12
N ILE A 79 1.99 1.11 10.74
CA ILE A 79 2.62 0.97 9.42
C ILE A 79 1.84 -0.03 8.59
N TYR A 80 1.50 0.37 7.37
CA TYR A 80 0.86 -0.48 6.39
C TYR A 80 1.74 -0.63 5.16
N GLY A 81 1.86 -1.85 4.65
CA GLY A 81 2.76 -2.16 3.55
C GLY A 81 2.13 -3.03 2.48
N GLN A 82 2.54 -2.80 1.23
CA GLN A 82 2.16 -3.62 0.10
C GLN A 82 3.36 -3.86 -0.82
N TRP A 83 3.58 -5.14 -1.14
CA TRP A 83 4.51 -5.55 -2.19
C TRP A 83 3.91 -5.26 -3.56
N ILE A 84 4.67 -4.59 -4.42
CA ILE A 84 4.27 -4.18 -5.77
C ILE A 84 5.07 -4.99 -6.79
N ASN A 85 4.37 -5.75 -7.63
CA ASN A 85 5.00 -6.46 -8.73
C ASN A 85 5.05 -5.54 -9.96
N ILE A 86 6.19 -4.91 -10.22
CA ILE A 86 6.30 -3.96 -11.33
C ILE A 86 6.22 -4.61 -12.73
N CYS A 87 6.42 -5.92 -12.83
CA CYS A 87 6.18 -6.67 -14.07
C CYS A 87 4.69 -6.98 -14.30
N ASN A 88 3.85 -6.90 -13.25
CA ASN A 88 2.41 -6.99 -13.39
C ASN A 88 1.87 -5.66 -13.94
N PRO A 89 1.19 -5.64 -15.09
CA PRO A 89 0.71 -4.40 -15.69
C PRO A 89 -0.28 -3.60 -14.82
N ILE A 90 -1.11 -4.28 -14.02
CA ILE A 90 -2.11 -3.66 -13.16
C ILE A 90 -1.41 -2.97 -11.99
N ASP A 91 -0.57 -3.69 -11.25
CA ASP A 91 0.20 -3.15 -10.14
C ASP A 91 1.09 -1.99 -10.59
N ARG A 92 1.77 -2.16 -11.73
CA ARG A 92 2.59 -1.11 -12.35
C ARG A 92 1.76 0.13 -12.65
N ARG A 93 0.61 -0.01 -13.29
CA ARG A 93 -0.28 1.13 -13.60
C ARG A 93 -0.75 1.81 -12.32
N ASN A 94 -1.24 1.06 -11.35
CA ASN A 94 -1.78 1.60 -10.10
C ASN A 94 -0.69 2.36 -9.32
N PHE A 95 0.51 1.81 -9.24
CA PHE A 95 1.66 2.47 -8.63
C PHE A 95 2.09 3.72 -9.41
N PHE A 96 2.06 3.68 -10.74
CA PHE A 96 2.49 4.80 -11.58
C PHE A 96 1.53 5.99 -11.54
N GLU A 97 0.23 5.70 -11.48
CA GLU A 97 -0.84 6.70 -11.40
C GLU A 97 -0.70 7.60 -10.17
N LEU A 98 -0.13 7.10 -9.08
CA LEU A 98 0.14 7.91 -7.89
C LEU A 98 0.95 9.17 -8.23
N ASN A 99 1.85 9.14 -9.21
CA ASN A 99 2.67 10.30 -9.57
C ASN A 99 1.89 11.44 -10.27
N PHE A 100 0.68 11.16 -10.77
CA PHE A 100 -0.12 12.13 -11.52
C PHE A 100 -1.23 12.77 -10.69
N ARG A 101 -1.42 12.33 -9.44
CA ARG A 101 -2.49 12.81 -8.57
C ARG A 101 -2.00 13.99 -7.72
N ASP A 102 -2.85 14.96 -7.45
CA ASP A 102 -2.52 16.05 -6.51
C ASP A 102 -2.83 15.68 -5.07
N TYR A 103 -3.81 14.80 -4.89
CA TYR A 103 -4.24 14.28 -3.60
C TYR A 103 -4.34 12.77 -3.65
N ILE A 104 -4.05 12.14 -2.51
CA ILE A 104 -4.19 10.71 -2.31
C ILE A 104 -5.26 10.48 -1.26
N TYR A 105 -6.10 9.50 -1.52
CA TYR A 105 -7.21 9.13 -0.65
C TYR A 105 -6.97 7.77 -0.02
N PHE A 106 -7.11 7.75 1.30
CA PHE A 106 -7.08 6.58 2.16
C PHE A 106 -8.49 6.25 2.62
N VAL A 107 -8.87 4.99 2.50
CA VAL A 107 -10.16 4.49 2.93
C VAL A 107 -9.92 3.44 4.00
N LEU A 108 -10.43 3.71 5.20
CA LEU A 108 -10.40 2.76 6.31
C LEU A 108 -11.68 1.92 6.29
N LEU A 109 -11.50 0.63 6.06
CA LEU A 109 -12.55 -0.38 6.02
C LEU A 109 -12.63 -1.10 7.36
N SER A 110 -13.85 -1.34 7.85
CA SER A 110 -14.06 -2.25 8.97
C SER A 110 -13.95 -3.71 8.56
N GLU A 111 -14.07 -4.60 9.55
CA GLU A 111 -14.12 -6.06 9.41
C GLU A 111 -15.09 -6.53 8.30
N SER A 112 -16.26 -5.91 8.22
CA SER A 112 -17.30 -6.20 7.24
C SER A 112 -17.20 -5.41 5.92
N ASN A 113 -16.01 -4.86 5.60
CA ASN A 113 -15.71 -4.03 4.43
C ASN A 113 -16.59 -2.78 4.30
N MET A 114 -17.08 -2.26 5.43
CA MET A 114 -17.79 -1.00 5.45
C MET A 114 -16.77 0.13 5.52
N VAL A 115 -16.94 1.15 4.69
CA VAL A 115 -16.17 2.39 4.78
C VAL A 115 -16.51 3.07 6.11
N LYS A 116 -15.51 3.25 6.96
CA LYS A 116 -15.65 3.93 8.25
C LYS A 116 -15.05 5.32 8.23
N HIS A 117 -14.01 5.52 7.45
CA HIS A 117 -13.32 6.78 7.36
C HIS A 117 -12.69 6.94 5.98
N ILE A 118 -12.63 8.18 5.52
CA ILE A 118 -11.97 8.58 4.28
C ILE A 118 -11.10 9.77 4.64
N GLU A 119 -9.83 9.68 4.30
CA GLU A 119 -8.88 10.76 4.53
C GLU A 119 -8.15 11.09 3.22
N SER A 120 -7.89 12.38 3.00
CA SER A 120 -7.17 12.84 1.82
C SER A 120 -5.99 13.71 2.21
N PHE A 121 -4.86 13.48 1.58
CA PHE A 121 -3.64 14.26 1.80
C PHE A 121 -3.10 14.79 0.49
N GLN A 122 -2.40 15.92 0.56
CA GLN A 122 -1.60 16.37 -0.57
C GLN A 122 -0.61 15.27 -0.94
N ASN A 123 -0.56 14.92 -2.22
CA ASN A 123 0.15 13.76 -2.68
C ASN A 123 1.65 13.82 -2.33
N PRO A 124 2.12 12.99 -1.38
CA PRO A 124 3.52 12.98 -1.00
C PRO A 124 4.38 12.26 -2.05
N PHE A 125 3.78 11.45 -2.93
CA PHE A 125 4.45 10.60 -3.91
C PHE A 125 5.01 11.35 -5.15
N LYS A 126 4.45 12.53 -5.47
CA LYS A 126 4.63 13.25 -6.76
C LYS A 126 6.08 13.62 -7.11
N SER A 127 6.97 13.72 -6.13
CA SER A 127 8.39 14.03 -6.32
C SER A 127 9.30 12.81 -6.26
N ASN A 128 9.06 11.89 -5.31
CA ASN A 128 9.99 10.80 -5.00
C ASN A 128 9.87 9.62 -5.97
N ILE A 129 8.68 9.39 -6.51
CA ILE A 129 8.42 8.25 -7.39
C ILE A 129 9.22 8.35 -8.71
N LYS A 130 9.53 9.56 -9.19
CA LYS A 130 10.32 9.74 -10.44
C LYS A 130 11.71 9.11 -10.37
N GLU A 131 12.36 9.11 -9.21
CA GLU A 131 13.67 8.47 -9.05
C GLU A 131 13.56 6.95 -9.05
N ILE A 132 12.49 6.42 -8.47
CA ILE A 132 12.18 4.98 -8.44
C ILE A 132 11.97 4.48 -9.88
N PHE A 133 11.24 5.24 -10.70
CA PHE A 133 10.99 4.88 -12.10
C PHE A 133 12.26 4.72 -12.95
N ARG A 134 13.30 5.52 -12.71
CA ARG A 134 14.56 5.41 -13.46
C ARG A 134 15.29 4.07 -13.26
N LYS A 135 15.00 3.37 -12.16
CA LYS A 135 15.61 2.06 -11.86
C LYS A 135 14.86 0.90 -12.51
N ILE A 136 13.55 1.04 -12.72
CA ILE A 136 12.65 -0.01 -13.24
C ILE A 136 12.93 -0.38 -14.71
N ASP A 137 13.36 0.57 -15.55
CA ASP A 137 13.57 0.33 -17.00
C ASP A 137 14.76 -0.60 -17.33
N LYS A 138 15.42 -1.19 -16.33
CA LYS A 138 16.52 -2.15 -16.49
C LYS A 138 16.19 -3.57 -16.00
N ASP A 139 14.99 -3.78 -15.48
CA ASP A 139 14.60 -5.06 -14.88
C ASP A 139 14.26 -6.12 -15.96
N GLU A 140 14.80 -7.33 -15.81
CA GLU A 140 14.40 -8.49 -16.63
C GLU A 140 12.97 -8.92 -16.30
N PHE A 141 12.21 -9.48 -17.25
CA PHE A 141 10.83 -9.89 -16.98
C PHE A 141 10.76 -11.14 -16.08
N TRP A 142 9.93 -11.11 -15.03
CA TRP A 142 9.60 -12.26 -14.18
C TRP A 142 8.07 -12.41 -13.99
N SER A 143 7.64 -13.63 -13.68
CA SER A 143 6.22 -13.97 -13.51
C SER A 143 5.68 -13.61 -12.11
N GLN A 144 4.36 -13.53 -11.99
CA GLN A 144 3.68 -13.36 -10.68
C GLN A 144 4.09 -14.44 -9.67
N LYS A 145 4.21 -15.69 -10.12
CA LYS A 145 4.63 -16.80 -9.26
C LYS A 145 6.05 -16.61 -8.73
N GLU A 146 6.96 -16.14 -9.57
CA GLU A 146 8.34 -15.86 -9.15
C GLU A 146 8.41 -14.70 -8.17
N PHE A 147 7.60 -13.67 -8.40
CA PHE A 147 7.45 -12.57 -7.46
C PHE A 147 6.94 -13.05 -6.10
N GLU A 148 5.85 -13.83 -6.08
CA GLU A 148 5.27 -14.39 -4.85
C GLU A 148 6.26 -15.29 -4.10
N MET A 149 7.00 -16.13 -4.83
CA MET A 149 8.08 -16.94 -4.24
C MET A 149 9.20 -16.06 -3.67
N ALA A 150 9.63 -15.03 -4.38
CA ALA A 150 10.67 -14.12 -3.91
C ALA A 150 10.25 -13.38 -2.64
N VAL A 151 9.05 -12.80 -2.61
CA VAL A 151 8.55 -12.09 -1.41
C VAL A 151 8.22 -13.04 -0.26
N SER A 152 7.90 -14.30 -0.55
CA SER A 152 7.70 -15.32 0.50
C SER A 152 8.98 -15.63 1.28
N SER A 153 10.17 -15.27 0.75
CA SER A 153 11.43 -15.42 1.50
C SER A 153 11.48 -14.50 2.74
N PHE A 154 10.63 -13.47 2.80
CA PHE A 154 10.45 -12.62 3.98
C PHE A 154 9.48 -13.21 5.01
N ASN A 155 9.05 -14.48 4.88
CA ASN A 155 8.13 -15.13 5.82
C ASN A 155 8.78 -15.52 7.17
N GLY A 156 10.04 -15.14 7.42
CA GLY A 156 10.73 -15.44 8.69
C GLY A 156 10.30 -14.58 9.89
N TYR A 157 9.41 -13.61 9.70
CA TYR A 157 8.95 -12.69 10.74
C TYR A 157 7.64 -13.19 11.37
N GLU A 158 7.43 -12.93 12.66
CA GLU A 158 6.22 -13.35 13.37
C GLU A 158 4.99 -12.58 12.86
N SER A 159 5.20 -11.36 12.32
CA SER A 159 4.17 -10.58 11.63
C SER A 159 4.74 -9.65 10.55
N LYS A 160 3.88 -9.22 9.60
CA LYS A 160 4.23 -8.18 8.61
C LYS A 160 4.62 -6.85 9.29
N ARG A 161 3.98 -6.52 10.41
CA ARG A 161 4.28 -5.32 11.19
C ARG A 161 5.72 -5.37 11.72
N GLU A 162 6.09 -6.47 12.39
CA GLU A 162 7.45 -6.66 12.91
C GLU A 162 8.50 -6.58 11.79
N PHE A 163 8.17 -7.10 10.60
CA PHE A 163 9.01 -6.95 9.41
C PHE A 163 9.21 -5.48 9.02
N TYR A 164 8.13 -4.68 8.96
CA TYR A 164 8.21 -3.27 8.59
C TYR A 164 8.94 -2.43 9.64
N GLU A 165 8.70 -2.67 10.93
CA GLU A 165 9.41 -1.98 12.02
C GLU A 165 10.93 -2.22 11.92
N LYS A 166 11.35 -3.50 11.78
CA LYS A 166 12.78 -3.84 11.61
C LYS A 166 13.40 -3.24 10.36
N LEU A 167 12.64 -3.13 9.26
CA LEU A 167 13.13 -2.47 8.06
C LEU A 167 13.42 -0.99 8.33
N LEU A 168 12.54 -0.28 9.03
CA LEU A 168 12.70 1.16 9.27
C LEU A 168 13.83 1.49 10.25
N GLU A 169 14.21 0.56 11.13
CA GLU A 169 15.36 0.67 12.02
C GLU A 169 16.73 0.50 11.30
N THR A 170 16.73 -0.01 10.07
CA THR A 170 17.92 -0.25 9.23
C THR A 170 18.04 0.71 8.06
#